data_AF-A0A317IGK3-F1
#
_entry.id   AF-A0A317IGK3-F1
#
_cell.length_a   1.000
_cell.length_b   1.000
_cell.length_c   1.000
_cell.angle_alpha   90.00
_cell.angle_beta   90.00
_cell.angle_gamma   90.00
#
_symmetry.space_group_name_H-M   'P 1'
#
loop_
_entity.id
_entity.type
_entity.pdbx_description
1 polymer ?
#
loop_
_entity_poly.entity_id
_entity_poly.type
_entity_poly.pdbx_seq_one_letter_code
_entity_poly.pdbx_strand_id
1 'polypeptide(L)' 'ENYYFYINGEMKKLKRDKSFILNLFPDNRQKLEEFAKSANINFKKFEELNKLVEYYNSLQ' A
#
# COMPACT_ATOMS: atom_id res chain seq x y z
N GLU A 1 12.27 6.18 12.72
CA GLU A 1 10.84 5.91 12.97
C GLU A 1 10.45 4.54 12.43
N ASN A 2 9.55 3.82 13.10
CA ASN A 2 9.01 2.54 12.64
C ASN A 2 7.53 2.74 12.27
N TYR A 3 7.14 2.37 11.04
CA TYR A 3 5.76 2.44 10.57
C TYR A 3 5.15 1.04 10.54
N TYR A 4 3.83 0.98 10.73
CA TYR A 4 3.06 -0.26 10.75
C TYR A 4 1.78 -0.06 9.96
N PHE A 5 1.37 -1.11 9.23
CA PHE A 5 0.02 -1.21 8.69
C PHE A 5 -0.86 -1.97 9.65
N TYR A 6 -2.07 -1.49 9.86
CA TYR A 6 -3.11 -2.20 10.58
C TYR A 6 -4.15 -2.70 9.56
N ILE A 7 -4.18 -4.00 9.32
CA ILE A 7 -5.02 -4.62 8.28
C ILE A 7 -5.62 -5.89 8.87
N ASN A 8 -6.94 -6.06 8.75
CA ASN A 8 -7.69 -7.22 9.24
C ASN A 8 -7.44 -7.55 10.72
N GLY A 9 -7.27 -6.54 11.56
CA GLY A 9 -7.03 -6.71 13.00
C GLY A 9 -5.57 -6.97 13.40
N GLU A 10 -4.66 -7.11 12.42
CA GLU A 10 -3.24 -7.38 12.66
C GLU A 10 -2.37 -6.15 12.38
N MET A 11 -1.36 -5.91 13.23
CA MET A 11 -0.29 -4.95 12.96
C MET A 11 0.86 -5.64 12.21
N LYS A 12 1.13 -5.19 10.99
CA LYS A 12 2.28 -5.64 10.19
C LYS A 12 3.28 -4.51 10.04
N LYS A 13 4.54 -4.76 10.40
CA LYS A 13 5.62 -3.79 10.23
C LYS A 13 5.77 -3.43 8.75
N LEU A 14 5.75 -2.13 8.45
CA LEU A 14 5.96 -1.64 7.08
C LEU A 14 7.37 -2.03 6.62
N LYS A 15 7.44 -2.86 5.60
CA LYS A 15 8.63 -2.96 4.74
C LYS A 15 8.38 -2.09 3.51
N ARG A 16 9.32 -1.19 3.22
CA ARG A 16 9.30 -0.29 2.05
C ARG A 16 9.65 -1.03 0.76
N ASP A 17 8.95 -2.12 0.53
CA ASP A 17 9.10 -3.01 -0.61
C ASP A 17 7.76 -3.12 -1.34
N LYS A 18 7.79 -2.96 -2.66
CA LYS A 18 6.59 -2.97 -3.49
C LYS A 18 5.81 -4.28 -3.34
N SER A 19 6.51 -5.41 -3.42
CA SER A 19 5.87 -6.73 -3.34
C SER A 19 5.27 -6.96 -1.97
N PHE A 20 5.96 -6.57 -0.90
CA PHE A 20 5.41 -6.63 0.46
C PHE A 20 4.11 -5.85 0.58
N ILE A 21 4.10 -4.59 0.13
CA ILE A 21 2.94 -3.71 0.29
C ILE A 21 1.76 -4.20 -0.55
N LEU A 22 1.98 -4.57 -1.80
CA LEU A 22 0.92 -5.10 -2.66
C LEU A 22 0.34 -6.43 -2.15
N ASN A 23 1.15 -7.26 -1.49
CA ASN A 23 0.70 -8.51 -0.88
C ASN A 23 -0.14 -8.30 0.39
N LEU A 24 -0.11 -7.11 1.00
CA LEU A 24 -0.99 -6.79 2.13
C LEU A 24 -2.45 -6.59 1.71
N PHE A 25 -2.69 -6.34 0.42
CA PHE A 25 -4.01 -6.02 -0.13
C PHE A 25 -4.39 -7.01 -1.24
N PRO A 26 -4.58 -8.31 -0.93
CA PRO A 26 -4.77 -9.35 -1.94
C PRO A 26 -6.02 -9.12 -2.82
N ASP A 27 -7.13 -8.69 -2.23
CA ASP A 27 -8.42 -8.51 -2.92
C ASP A 27 -8.40 -7.42 -4.00
N ASN A 28 -7.55 -6.40 -3.83
CA ASN A 28 -7.44 -5.26 -4.76
C ASN A 28 -6.03 -5.12 -5.36
N ARG A 29 -5.21 -6.17 -5.29
CA ARG A 29 -3.79 -6.12 -5.70
C ARG A 29 -3.61 -5.61 -7.13
N GLN A 30 -4.44 -6.08 -8.06
CA GLN A 30 -4.34 -5.71 -9.47
C GLN A 30 -4.63 -4.21 -9.67
N LYS A 31 -5.74 -3.70 -9.10
CA LYS A 31 -6.11 -2.28 -9.16
C LYS A 31 -5.05 -1.38 -8.51
N LEU A 32 -4.52 -1.80 -7.36
CA LEU A 32 -3.43 -1.09 -6.69
C LEU A 32 -2.15 -1.08 -7.52
N GLU A 33 -1.83 -2.17 -8.21
CA GLU A 33 -0.66 -2.21 -9.07
C GLU A 33 -0.81 -1.29 -10.29
N GLU A 34 -1.99 -1.26 -10.90
CA GLU A 34 -2.30 -0.35 -12.00
C GLU A 34 -2.25 1.12 -11.57
N PHE A 35 -2.87 1.44 -10.42
CA PHE A 35 -2.80 2.78 -9.84
C PHE A 35 -1.34 3.16 -9.51
N ALA A 36 -0.59 2.25 -8.89
CA ALA A 36 0.82 2.50 -8.56
C ALA A 36 1.68 2.78 -9.80
N LYS A 37 1.41 2.11 -10.92
CA LYS A 37 2.07 2.37 -12.20
C LYS A 37 1.63 3.71 -12.79
N SER A 38 0.32 3.97 -12.84
CA SER A 38 -0.25 5.19 -13.43
C SER A 38 0.15 6.46 -12.67
N ALA A 39 0.15 6.41 -11.35
CA ALA A 39 0.52 7.53 -10.49
C ALA A 39 2.02 7.59 -10.17
N ASN A 40 2.83 6.66 -10.71
CA ASN A 40 4.27 6.55 -10.51
C ASN A 40 4.66 6.52 -9.01
N ILE A 41 3.92 5.71 -8.23
CA ILE A 41 4.04 5.64 -6.77
C ILE A 41 5.43 5.14 -6.36
N ASN A 42 6.08 5.92 -5.52
CA ASN A 42 7.34 5.54 -4.90
C ASN A 42 7.11 4.87 -3.54
N PHE A 43 7.20 3.53 -3.50
CA PHE A 43 7.02 2.72 -2.29
C PHE A 43 8.05 2.98 -1.17
N LYS A 44 9.07 3.81 -1.40
CA LYS A 44 10.02 4.25 -0.37
C LYS A 44 9.64 5.59 0.28
N LYS A 45 8.75 6.37 -0.33
CA LYS A 45 8.28 7.66 0.19
C LYS A 45 6.96 7.48 0.93
N PHE A 46 6.89 7.98 2.16
CA PHE A 46 5.71 7.83 3.02
C PHE A 46 4.47 8.53 2.43
N GLU A 47 4.63 9.74 1.89
CA GLU A 47 3.52 10.48 1.25
C GLU A 47 2.89 9.72 0.07
N GLU A 48 3.73 9.06 -0.74
CA GLU A 48 3.28 8.27 -1.88
C GLU A 48 2.62 6.96 -1.43
N LEU A 49 3.08 6.38 -0.31
CA LEU A 49 2.41 5.24 0.32
C LEU A 49 1.04 5.63 0.87
N ASN A 50 0.90 6.81 1.45
CA ASN A 50 -0.40 7.31 1.89
C ASN A 50 -1.38 7.42 0.70
N LYS A 51 -0.95 7.98 -0.43
CA LYS A 51 -1.80 8.04 -1.64
C LYS A 51 -2.27 6.65 -2.10
N LEU A 52 -1.39 5.66 -2.05
CA LEU A 52 -1.72 4.27 -2.38
C LEU A 52 -2.79 3.70 -1.43
N VAL A 53 -2.65 3.95 -0.13
CA VAL A 53 -3.59 3.51 0.91
C VAL A 53 -4.93 4.25 0.79
N GLU A 54 -4.91 5.55 0.52
CA GLU A 54 -6.12 6.35 0.27
C GLU A 54 -6.89 5.82 -0.93
N TYR A 55 -6.20 5.51 -2.03
CA TYR A 55 -6.81 4.87 -3.18
C TYR A 55 -7.43 3.50 -2.83
N TYR A 56 -6.70 2.66 -2.07
CA TYR A 56 -7.24 1.39 -1.59
C TYR A 56 -8.53 1.57 -0.77
N ASN A 57 -8.53 2.51 0.18
CA ASN A 57 -9.70 2.79 1.03
C ASN A 57 -10.89 3.32 0.22
N SER A 58 -10.66 4.01 -0.90
CA SER A 58 -11.71 4.47 -1.82
C SER A 58 -12.33 3.33 -2.66
N LEU A 59 -11.74 2.13 -2.69
CA LEU A 59 -12.28 0.97 -3.38
C LEU A 59 -13.23 0.14 -2.52
N GLN A 60 -13.32 0.43 -1.21
CA GLN A 60 -14.27 -0.18 -0.27
C GLN A 60 -15.60 0.58 -0.27
#